data_AF-A0A2G5TE09-F1
#
_entry.id   AF-A0A2G5TE09-F1
#
_cell.length_a   1.000
_cell.length_b   1.000
_cell.length_c   1.000
_cell.angle_alpha   90.00
_cell.angle_beta   90.00
_cell.angle_gamma   90.00
#
_symmetry.space_group_name_H-M   'P 1'
#
loop_
_entity.id
_entity.type
_entity.pdbx_description
1 polymer ?
#
loop_
_entity_poly.entity_id
_entity_poly.type
_entity_poly.pdbx_seq_one_letter_code
_entity_poly.pdbx_strand_id
1 'polypeptide(L)'
;MTGHWIISLRWNSGIQVNIRSLRGQQSDREGANSLRQVKMSETGSHGSHRAPIQNRRKEAGINGYMEQIKLPVQDNDPLACQVNETVAFYEKFVKKLYILDAHPLYHGYFLHIFLHRLMMNYDNFEFLHLNKKLADQEMRPVKKRFSQITCNKCHFFDLSHVFVDGDKYLTFDRNTMLSYVDNSVHLTSAEIKLCEPVFEKTVREIMQSS
;
A
#
# COMPACT_ATOMS: atom_id res chain seq x y z
N MET A 1 9.91 24.66 10.07
CA MET A 1 9.23 24.80 8.77
C MET A 1 8.23 23.65 8.65
N THR A 2 6.93 23.92 8.76
CA THR A 2 5.89 22.87 8.74
C THR A 2 5.30 22.75 7.34
N GLY A 3 5.53 21.61 6.68
CA GLY A 3 4.98 21.26 5.37
C GLY A 3 3.80 20.31 5.46
N HIS A 4 3.08 20.15 4.35
CA HIS A 4 2.09 19.08 4.15
C HIS A 4 2.80 17.87 3.56
N TRP A 5 2.50 16.69 4.07
CA TRP A 5 3.10 15.44 3.65
C TRP A 5 1.99 14.44 3.35
N ILE A 6 2.09 13.79 2.20
CA ILE A 6 1.26 12.63 1.87
C ILE A 6 2.04 11.42 2.34
N ILE A 7 1.41 10.63 3.21
CA ILE A 7 1.93 9.32 3.57
C ILE A 7 1.14 8.30 2.77
N SER A 8 1.78 7.78 1.73
CA SER A 8 1.37 6.47 1.21
C SER A 8 2.00 5.43 2.11
N LEU A 9 1.19 4.82 2.97
CA LEU A 9 1.58 3.58 3.62
C LEU A 9 1.59 2.50 2.52
N ARG A 10 2.79 2.11 2.07
CA ARG A 10 2.99 0.92 1.25
C ARG A 10 3.32 -0.24 2.19
N TRP A 11 2.45 -1.24 2.22
CA TRP A 11 2.67 -2.47 2.99
C TRP A 11 3.46 -3.50 2.18
N ASN A 12 4.68 -3.15 1.75
CA ASN A 12 5.62 -4.13 1.19
C ASN A 12 6.76 -4.37 2.18
N SER A 13 6.84 -5.59 2.71
CA SER A 13 7.91 -6.12 3.59
C SER A 13 8.11 -5.41 4.95
N GLY A 14 7.09 -4.68 5.42
CA GLY A 14 7.13 -3.78 6.57
C GLY A 14 6.28 -2.55 6.25
N ILE A 15 5.94 -1.73 7.26
CA ILE A 15 5.33 -0.42 7.00
C ILE A 15 6.38 0.44 6.29
N GLN A 16 6.35 0.48 4.95
CA GLN A 16 7.11 1.46 4.19
C GLN A 16 6.23 2.71 4.03
N VAL A 17 6.47 3.66 4.91
CA VAL A 17 5.92 5.01 4.81
C VAL A 17 6.64 5.71 3.66
N ASN A 18 6.02 5.77 2.48
CA ASN A 18 6.55 6.57 1.38
C ASN A 18 6.07 8.00 1.56
N ILE A 19 6.97 8.83 2.07
CA ILE A 19 6.71 10.21 2.44
C ILE A 19 7.27 11.09 1.33
N ARG A 20 6.40 11.83 0.64
CA ARG A 20 6.83 12.86 -0.31
C ARG A 20 6.45 14.23 0.22
N SER A 21 7.45 15.11 0.29
CA SER A 21 7.25 16.54 0.50
C SER A 21 6.58 17.11 -0.74
N LEU A 22 5.52 17.88 -0.56
CA LEU A 22 4.89 18.61 -1.67
C LEU A 22 5.69 19.86 -2.09
N ARG A 23 6.83 20.17 -1.44
CA ARG A 23 7.72 21.26 -1.86
C ARG A 23 8.89 20.72 -2.67
N GLY A 24 8.93 21.10 -3.95
CA GLY A 24 10.12 21.35 -4.78
C GLY A 24 11.25 20.32 -4.77
N GLN A 25 11.47 19.69 -5.92
CA GLN A 25 12.63 18.85 -6.24
C GLN A 25 13.98 19.55 -5.96
N GLN A 26 14.56 19.45 -4.75
CA GLN A 26 15.99 19.78 -4.62
C GLN A 26 16.77 19.23 -3.41
N SER A 27 16.20 18.48 -2.46
CA SER A 27 16.95 18.04 -1.26
C SER A 27 17.04 16.51 -1.05
N ASP A 28 16.65 15.69 -2.02
CA ASP A 28 16.54 14.23 -1.86
C ASP A 28 17.89 13.47 -1.75
N ARG A 29 19.03 14.16 -1.67
CA ARG A 29 20.36 13.51 -1.56
C ARG A 29 20.85 13.28 -0.13
N GLU A 30 20.37 14.02 0.86
CA GLU A 30 20.90 13.90 2.23
C GLU A 30 20.18 12.84 3.07
N GLY A 31 18.88 12.61 2.85
CA GLY A 31 18.10 11.60 3.56
C GLY A 31 18.44 10.14 3.19
N ALA A 32 18.95 9.91 1.98
CA ALA A 32 19.32 8.58 1.51
C ALA A 32 20.63 8.04 2.15
N ASN A 33 21.49 8.92 2.66
CA ASN A 33 22.78 8.53 3.24
C ASN A 33 22.68 8.12 4.72
N SER A 34 21.71 8.63 5.47
CA SER A 34 21.51 8.23 6.88
C SER A 34 21.02 6.78 7.02
N LEU A 35 20.17 6.32 6.09
CA LEU A 35 19.66 4.93 6.06
C LEU A 35 20.71 3.89 5.65
N ARG A 36 21.83 4.29 5.03
CA ARG A 36 22.93 3.37 4.68
C ARG A 36 23.87 3.12 5.85
N GLN A 37 24.06 4.08 6.77
CA GLN A 37 25.02 3.93 7.87
C GLN A 37 24.56 2.95 8.95
N VAL A 38 23.25 2.74 9.14
CA VAL A 38 22.74 1.81 10.16
C VAL A 38 22.93 0.33 9.77
N LYS A 39 23.29 0.04 8.50
CA LYS A 39 23.37 -1.34 7.98
C LYS A 39 24.80 -1.91 7.88
N MET A 40 25.83 -1.20 8.33
CA MET A 40 27.24 -1.57 8.09
C MET A 40 28.08 -1.89 9.33
N SER A 41 27.53 -1.97 10.55
CA SER A 41 28.32 -2.17 11.77
C SER A 41 28.39 -3.60 12.34
N GLU A 42 27.86 -4.62 11.66
CA GLU A 42 27.89 -6.00 12.17
C GLU A 42 28.40 -7.01 11.13
N THR A 43 29.70 -7.01 10.84
CA THR A 43 30.38 -8.24 10.39
C THR A 43 31.86 -8.19 10.79
N GLY A 44 32.23 -8.95 11.83
CA GLY A 44 33.60 -9.18 12.25
C GLY A 44 33.85 -10.64 12.59
N SER A 45 34.66 -11.28 11.73
CA SER A 45 35.64 -12.37 11.95
C SER A 45 35.23 -13.82 12.35
N HIS A 46 35.58 -14.72 11.41
CA HIS A 46 36.14 -16.09 11.48
C HIS A 46 35.69 -17.17 12.49
N GLY A 47 35.34 -18.34 11.92
CA GLY A 47 35.37 -19.64 12.60
C GLY A 47 34.77 -20.77 11.74
N SER A 48 35.62 -21.55 11.07
CA SER A 48 35.27 -22.75 10.29
C SER A 48 34.91 -23.91 11.22
N HIS A 49 33.71 -24.51 11.09
CA HIS A 49 33.47 -25.96 11.27
C HIS A 49 32.11 -26.35 10.64
N ARG A 50 32.11 -27.50 9.94
CA ARG A 50 31.00 -28.03 9.13
C ARG A 50 30.02 -28.81 10.02
N ALA A 51 28.74 -28.45 10.02
CA ALA A 51 27.63 -29.28 10.49
C ALA A 51 26.41 -29.08 9.57
N PRO A 52 25.59 -30.11 9.31
CA PRO A 52 24.55 -30.08 8.28
C PRO A 52 23.30 -29.41 8.84
N ILE A 53 22.92 -28.26 8.28
CA ILE A 53 21.73 -27.51 8.71
C ILE A 53 20.75 -27.40 7.54
N GLN A 54 19.57 -27.95 7.78
CA GLN A 54 18.33 -27.76 7.05
C GLN A 54 18.17 -26.29 6.62
N ASN A 55 18.46 -26.00 5.35
CA ASN A 55 18.17 -24.70 4.78
C ASN A 55 16.70 -24.64 4.36
N ARG A 56 15.81 -24.62 5.36
CA ARG A 56 14.50 -23.99 5.20
C ARG A 56 14.78 -22.49 5.18
N ARG A 57 15.22 -21.96 4.02
CA ARG A 57 15.20 -20.52 3.77
C ARG A 57 13.76 -20.08 4.01
N LYS A 58 13.51 -19.44 5.15
CA LYS A 58 12.35 -18.57 5.31
C LYS A 58 12.54 -17.42 4.32
N GLU A 59 12.11 -17.65 3.10
CA GLU A 59 11.67 -16.57 2.22
C GLU A 59 10.39 -16.00 2.83
N ALA A 60 10.53 -15.24 3.92
CA ALA A 60 9.52 -14.29 4.35
C ALA A 60 9.58 -13.10 3.37
N GLY A 61 9.28 -13.41 2.10
CA GLY A 61 9.06 -12.42 1.07
C GLY A 61 7.79 -11.63 1.37
N ILE A 62 7.67 -10.51 0.68
CA ILE A 62 6.59 -9.52 0.65
C ILE A 62 5.18 -10.03 1.05
N ASN A 63 4.81 -11.26 0.70
CA ASN A 63 3.56 -11.91 1.10
C ASN A 63 3.33 -12.04 2.62
N GLY A 64 4.36 -12.27 3.43
CA GLY A 64 4.16 -12.60 4.86
C GLY A 64 3.52 -11.48 5.69
N TYR A 65 3.73 -10.21 5.33
CA TYR A 65 3.18 -9.05 6.04
C TYR A 65 1.77 -8.68 5.55
N MET A 66 1.52 -8.84 4.24
CA MET A 66 0.19 -8.70 3.63
C MET A 66 -0.79 -9.77 4.13
N GLU A 67 -0.31 -10.97 4.46
CA GLU A 67 -1.17 -11.99 5.08
C GLU A 67 -1.50 -11.67 6.55
N GLN A 68 -0.56 -11.08 7.29
CA GLN A 68 -0.78 -10.75 8.71
C GLN A 68 -1.83 -9.66 8.91
N ILE A 69 -1.89 -8.66 8.03
CA ILE A 69 -2.86 -7.55 8.16
C ILE A 69 -4.31 -7.99 7.93
N LYS A 70 -4.50 -9.16 7.32
CA LYS A 70 -5.82 -9.80 7.11
C LYS A 70 -6.24 -10.69 8.28
N LEU A 71 -5.34 -11.00 9.22
CA LEU A 71 -5.69 -11.82 10.38
C LEU A 71 -6.77 -11.14 11.22
N PRO A 72 -7.61 -11.91 11.95
CA PRO A 72 -8.59 -11.35 12.87
C PRO A 72 -7.96 -10.30 13.80
N VAL A 73 -8.67 -9.19 13.99
CA VAL A 73 -8.21 -8.10 14.87
C VAL A 73 -8.31 -8.56 16.31
N GLN A 74 -7.20 -8.44 17.05
CA GLN A 74 -7.09 -8.82 18.46
C GLN A 74 -7.34 -7.63 19.39
N ASP A 75 -7.58 -7.89 20.67
CA ASP A 75 -7.50 -6.85 21.70
C ASP A 75 -6.03 -6.48 21.91
N ASN A 76 -5.72 -5.18 21.98
CA ASN A 76 -4.34 -4.66 21.93
C ASN A 76 -3.56 -5.17 20.69
N ASP A 77 -4.20 -5.12 19.51
CA ASP A 77 -3.66 -5.63 18.25
C ASP A 77 -2.26 -5.06 17.95
N PRO A 78 -1.22 -5.90 17.86
CA PRO A 78 0.16 -5.44 17.67
C PRO A 78 0.36 -4.61 16.39
N LEU A 79 -0.40 -4.91 15.32
CA LEU A 79 -0.32 -4.14 14.07
C LEU A 79 -0.96 -2.76 14.25
N ALA A 80 -2.09 -2.66 14.95
CA ALA A 80 -2.69 -1.37 15.27
C ALA A 80 -1.76 -0.53 16.17
N CYS A 81 -1.11 -1.14 17.17
CA CYS A 81 -0.10 -0.48 18.00
C CYS A 81 1.07 0.05 17.16
N GLN A 82 1.62 -0.77 16.27
CA GLN A 82 2.72 -0.37 15.40
C GLN A 82 2.34 0.79 14.46
N VAL A 83 1.13 0.77 13.90
CA VAL A 83 0.64 1.87 13.07
C VAL A 83 0.44 3.13 13.91
N ASN A 84 -0.10 3.03 15.13
CA ASN A 84 -0.24 4.15 16.06
C ASN A 84 1.11 4.79 16.41
N GLU A 85 2.13 3.99 16.74
CA GLU A 85 3.49 4.49 17.02
C GLU A 85 4.07 5.24 15.81
N THR A 86 3.87 4.67 14.61
CA THR A 86 4.32 5.27 13.35
C THR A 86 3.62 6.60 13.09
N VAL A 87 2.29 6.63 13.22
CA VAL A 87 1.48 7.83 13.03
C VAL A 87 1.85 8.90 14.06
N ALA A 88 1.99 8.55 15.33
CA ALA A 88 2.39 9.46 16.40
C ALA A 88 3.79 10.07 16.19
N PHE A 89 4.71 9.33 15.57
CA PHE A 89 6.00 9.87 15.17
C PHE A 89 5.85 10.95 14.10
N TYR A 90 5.13 10.68 13.01
CA TYR A 90 4.98 11.63 11.91
C TYR A 90 4.09 12.83 12.24
N GLU A 91 3.08 12.66 13.08
CA GLU A 91 2.16 13.71 13.51
C GLU A 91 2.90 14.92 14.14
N LYS A 92 4.08 14.70 14.72
CA LYS A 92 4.95 15.74 15.31
C LYS A 92 5.50 16.72 14.27
N PHE A 93 5.67 16.29 13.02
CA PHE A 93 6.37 17.05 11.99
C PHE A 93 5.45 17.69 10.95
N VAL A 94 4.15 17.40 11.02
CA VAL A 94 3.18 17.78 9.98
C VAL A 94 2.01 18.58 10.53
N LYS A 95 1.38 19.39 9.65
CA LYS A 95 0.10 20.05 9.94
C LYS A 95 -1.07 19.07 9.87
N LYS A 96 -1.04 18.19 8.88
CA LYS A 96 -2.08 17.19 8.60
C LYS A 96 -1.43 15.98 7.94
N LEU A 97 -1.93 14.79 8.25
CA LEU A 97 -1.45 13.50 7.75
C LEU A 97 -2.52 12.88 6.87
N TYR A 98 -2.24 12.71 5.58
CA TYR A 98 -3.16 12.07 4.64
C TYR A 98 -2.77 10.60 4.50
N ILE A 99 -3.72 9.71 4.80
CA ILE A 99 -3.53 8.26 4.81
C ILE A 99 -4.53 7.63 3.83
N LEU A 100 -4.03 6.82 2.90
CA LEU A 100 -4.88 6.01 2.03
C LEU A 100 -5.52 4.89 2.86
N ASP A 101 -6.86 4.82 2.84
CA ASP A 101 -7.64 3.76 3.48
C ASP A 101 -7.46 2.40 2.75
N ALA A 102 -8.05 1.33 3.29
CA ALA A 102 -7.95 -0.01 2.74
C ALA A 102 -8.47 -0.06 1.28
N HIS A 103 -7.66 -0.64 0.40
CA HIS A 103 -7.96 -0.86 -1.02
C HIS A 103 -8.10 -2.36 -1.32
N PRO A 104 -8.94 -2.77 -2.29
CA PRO A 104 -9.08 -4.17 -2.67
C PRO A 104 -7.74 -4.79 -3.06
N LEU A 105 -7.52 -6.03 -2.62
CA LEU A 105 -6.36 -6.79 -3.05
C LEU A 105 -6.64 -7.44 -4.41
N TYR A 106 -5.86 -7.07 -5.42
CA TYR A 106 -5.90 -7.71 -6.72
C TYR A 106 -5.18 -9.06 -6.71
N HIS A 107 -5.59 -9.97 -7.59
CA HIS A 107 -4.96 -11.27 -7.75
C HIS A 107 -3.47 -11.14 -8.07
N GLY A 108 -2.63 -11.97 -7.43
CA GLY A 108 -1.24 -12.11 -7.84
C GLY A 108 -1.18 -12.56 -9.31
N TYR A 109 -0.19 -12.04 -10.05
CA TYR A 109 -0.04 -12.30 -11.49
C TYR A 109 -1.24 -11.88 -12.36
N PHE A 110 -2.11 -10.97 -11.88
CA PHE A 110 -3.28 -10.49 -12.61
C PHE A 110 -2.96 -10.10 -14.05
N LEU A 111 -1.98 -9.22 -14.26
CA LEU A 111 -1.65 -8.72 -15.59
C LEU A 111 -1.17 -9.84 -16.53
N HIS A 112 -0.48 -10.86 -16.02
CA HIS A 112 -0.12 -12.03 -16.82
C HIS A 112 -1.36 -12.82 -17.27
N ILE A 113 -2.30 -13.07 -16.36
CA ILE A 113 -3.56 -13.76 -16.68
C ILE A 113 -4.38 -12.93 -17.68
N PHE A 114 -4.46 -11.62 -17.47
CA PHE A 114 -5.16 -10.67 -18.31
C PHE A 114 -4.59 -10.66 -19.74
N LEU A 115 -3.26 -10.49 -19.88
CA LEU A 115 -2.58 -10.50 -21.19
C LEU A 115 -2.70 -11.84 -21.89
N HIS A 116 -2.53 -12.96 -21.17
CA HIS A 116 -2.70 -14.29 -21.76
C HIS A 116 -4.10 -14.45 -22.35
N ARG A 117 -5.14 -13.97 -21.66
CA ARG A 117 -6.52 -14.05 -22.18
C ARG A 117 -6.78 -13.14 -23.36
N LEU A 118 -6.23 -11.93 -23.34
CA LEU A 118 -6.28 -11.03 -24.50
C LEU A 118 -5.64 -11.67 -25.73
N MET A 119 -4.46 -12.29 -25.58
CA MET A 119 -3.77 -12.98 -26.68
C MET A 119 -4.54 -14.19 -27.22
N MET A 120 -5.30 -14.87 -26.36
CA MET A 120 -6.10 -16.04 -26.73
C MET A 120 -7.48 -15.67 -27.30
N ASN A 121 -7.79 -14.38 -27.52
CA ASN A 121 -9.08 -13.90 -28.01
C ASN A 121 -10.29 -14.45 -27.23
N TYR A 122 -10.19 -14.53 -25.91
CA TYR A 122 -11.36 -14.80 -25.09
C TYR A 122 -12.23 -13.54 -25.01
N ASP A 123 -13.53 -13.65 -25.28
CA ASP A 123 -14.44 -12.49 -25.28
C ASP A 123 -14.96 -12.12 -23.89
N ASN A 124 -14.74 -12.96 -22.88
CA ASN A 124 -15.24 -12.76 -21.52
C ASN A 124 -14.10 -12.54 -20.51
N PHE A 125 -14.01 -11.32 -20.02
CA PHE A 125 -13.09 -10.89 -18.96
C PHE A 125 -13.80 -10.58 -17.63
N GLU A 126 -15.12 -10.75 -17.54
CA GLU A 126 -15.91 -10.38 -16.34
C GLU A 126 -15.42 -11.06 -15.07
N PHE A 127 -14.99 -12.32 -15.18
CA PHE A 127 -14.50 -13.11 -14.05
C PHE A 127 -13.18 -12.56 -13.47
N LEU A 128 -12.49 -11.67 -14.18
CA LEU A 128 -11.28 -11.00 -13.69
C LEU A 128 -11.60 -9.86 -12.73
N HIS A 129 -12.84 -9.35 -12.74
CA HIS A 129 -13.28 -8.40 -11.74
C HIS A 129 -13.40 -9.07 -10.37
N LEU A 130 -13.12 -8.32 -9.30
CA LEU A 130 -13.24 -8.87 -7.95
C LEU A 130 -14.71 -8.86 -7.53
N ASN A 131 -15.17 -9.94 -6.90
CA ASN A 131 -16.46 -9.90 -6.23
C ASN A 131 -16.40 -8.92 -5.06
N LYS A 132 -17.24 -7.89 -5.09
CA LYS A 132 -17.21 -6.80 -4.10
C LYS A 132 -17.40 -7.31 -2.67
N LYS A 133 -18.34 -8.23 -2.46
CA LYS A 133 -18.65 -8.78 -1.13
C LYS A 133 -17.44 -9.51 -0.54
N LEU A 134 -16.71 -10.29 -1.34
CA LEU A 134 -15.51 -10.99 -0.90
C LEU A 134 -14.37 -10.01 -0.63
N ALA A 135 -14.14 -9.04 -1.52
CA ALA A 135 -13.13 -8.02 -1.32
C ALA A 135 -13.40 -7.15 -0.07
N ASP A 136 -14.66 -6.77 0.17
CA ASP A 136 -15.08 -6.05 1.38
C ASP A 136 -14.82 -6.87 2.67
N GLN A 137 -15.02 -8.18 2.60
CA GLN A 137 -14.71 -9.09 3.72
C GLN A 137 -13.20 -9.16 3.97
N GLU A 138 -12.39 -9.26 2.92
CA GLU A 138 -10.93 -9.26 3.03
C GLU A 138 -10.37 -7.94 3.57
N MET A 139 -10.95 -6.80 3.19
CA MET A 139 -10.52 -5.48 3.68
C MET A 139 -10.98 -5.19 5.12
N ARG A 140 -11.98 -5.90 5.63
CA ARG A 140 -12.61 -5.62 6.93
C ARG A 140 -11.62 -5.57 8.11
N PRO A 141 -10.66 -6.50 8.26
CA PRO A 141 -9.69 -6.45 9.35
C PRO A 141 -8.80 -5.22 9.27
N VAL A 142 -8.42 -4.79 8.06
CA VAL A 142 -7.61 -3.59 7.84
C VAL A 142 -8.38 -2.34 8.26
N LYS A 143 -9.62 -2.17 7.76
CA LYS A 143 -10.50 -1.05 8.14
C LYS A 143 -10.73 -1.00 9.66
N LYS A 144 -10.93 -2.15 10.30
CA LYS A 144 -11.06 -2.24 11.76
C LYS A 144 -9.79 -1.81 12.49
N ARG A 145 -8.59 -2.19 12.02
CA ARG A 145 -7.32 -1.71 12.59
C ARG A 145 -7.16 -0.21 12.43
N PHE A 146 -7.48 0.35 11.26
CA PHE A 146 -7.42 1.80 11.05
C PHE A 146 -8.39 2.58 11.95
N SER A 147 -9.56 2.01 12.25
CA SER A 147 -10.50 2.62 13.20
C SER A 147 -9.98 2.69 14.64
N GLN A 148 -8.92 1.95 14.98
CA GLN A 148 -8.25 1.99 16.29
C GLN A 148 -7.09 3.01 16.33
N ILE A 149 -6.81 3.69 15.21
CA ILE A 149 -5.73 4.69 15.16
C ILE A 149 -6.18 5.94 15.91
N THR A 150 -5.38 6.37 16.87
CA THR A 150 -5.59 7.62 17.60
C THR A 150 -4.71 8.70 16.98
N CYS A 151 -5.32 9.61 16.21
CA CYS A 151 -4.61 10.69 15.52
C CYS A 151 -5.53 11.88 15.27
N ASN A 152 -5.13 13.06 15.73
CA ASN A 152 -5.95 14.26 15.63
C ASN A 152 -5.68 15.05 14.35
N LYS A 153 -4.53 14.84 13.72
CA LYS A 153 -4.16 15.47 12.45
C LYS A 153 -4.36 14.55 11.25
N CYS A 154 -4.95 13.36 11.42
CA CYS A 154 -5.10 12.40 10.33
C CYS A 154 -6.35 12.64 9.50
N HIS A 155 -6.23 12.40 8.20
CA HIS A 155 -7.34 12.34 7.25
C HIS A 155 -7.18 11.09 6.41
N PHE A 156 -8.14 10.18 6.54
CA PHE A 156 -8.22 8.98 5.72
C PHE A 156 -9.00 9.30 4.45
N PHE A 157 -8.45 8.93 3.30
CA PHE A 157 -9.13 9.02 2.02
C PHE A 157 -9.23 7.63 1.38
N ASP A 158 -10.38 7.33 0.78
CA ASP A 158 -10.68 6.03 0.18
C ASP A 158 -10.67 6.14 -1.35
N LEU A 159 -10.01 5.18 -2.01
CA LEU A 159 -10.04 5.04 -3.46
C LEU A 159 -10.94 3.88 -3.90
N SER A 160 -11.33 2.96 -3.01
CA SER A 160 -12.03 1.73 -3.42
C SER A 160 -13.34 2.02 -4.16
N HIS A 161 -14.09 3.04 -3.74
CA HIS A 161 -15.38 3.38 -4.34
C HIS A 161 -15.32 3.76 -5.83
N VAL A 162 -14.19 4.28 -6.35
CA VAL A 162 -14.11 4.67 -7.78
C VAL A 162 -14.00 3.46 -8.71
N PHE A 163 -13.77 2.27 -8.14
CA PHE A 163 -13.67 1.01 -8.88
C PHE A 163 -14.96 0.19 -8.83
N VAL A 164 -16.01 0.67 -8.17
CA VAL A 164 -17.23 -0.10 -7.99
C VAL A 164 -18.11 -0.03 -9.23
N ASP A 165 -18.50 -1.20 -9.74
CA ASP A 165 -19.56 -1.37 -10.73
C ASP A 165 -20.50 -2.48 -10.27
N GLY A 166 -21.67 -2.09 -9.77
CA GLY A 166 -22.65 -3.01 -9.17
C GLY A 166 -22.07 -3.82 -8.01
N ASP A 167 -21.99 -5.14 -8.18
CA ASP A 167 -21.49 -6.10 -7.20
C ASP A 167 -19.99 -6.43 -7.38
N LYS A 168 -19.25 -5.60 -8.13
CA LYS A 168 -17.87 -5.86 -8.53
C LYS A 168 -16.95 -4.69 -8.21
N TYR A 169 -15.67 -5.00 -8.00
CA TYR A 169 -14.59 -4.04 -8.22
C TYR A 169 -13.96 -4.30 -9.59
N LEU A 170 -13.91 -3.25 -10.41
CA LEU A 170 -13.30 -3.28 -11.72
C LEU A 170 -11.78 -3.47 -11.61
N THR A 171 -11.23 -4.26 -12.52
CA THR A 171 -9.81 -4.64 -12.55
C THR A 171 -9.13 -4.26 -13.87
N PHE A 172 -9.92 -3.82 -14.85
CA PHE A 172 -9.48 -3.30 -16.14
C PHE A 172 -10.55 -2.38 -16.74
N ASP A 173 -10.13 -1.53 -17.66
CA ASP A 173 -11.01 -0.70 -18.48
C ASP A 173 -11.62 -1.53 -19.61
N ARG A 174 -12.95 -1.64 -19.65
CA ARG A 174 -13.69 -2.43 -20.65
C ARG A 174 -13.56 -1.89 -22.08
N ASN A 175 -13.35 -0.58 -22.24
CA ASN A 175 -13.30 0.05 -23.56
C ASN A 175 -11.90 -0.06 -24.17
N THR A 176 -10.87 0.18 -23.35
CA THR A 176 -9.48 0.18 -23.82
C THR A 176 -8.76 -1.14 -23.60
N MET A 177 -9.37 -2.09 -22.87
CA MET A 177 -8.74 -3.33 -22.42
C MET A 177 -7.41 -3.09 -21.71
N LEU A 178 -7.32 -2.01 -20.93
CA LEU A 178 -6.14 -1.69 -20.13
C LEU A 178 -6.36 -2.15 -18.70
N SER A 179 -5.47 -2.99 -18.20
CA SER A 179 -5.44 -3.40 -16.79
C SER A 179 -5.30 -2.18 -15.89
N TYR A 180 -6.01 -2.18 -14.76
CA TYR A 180 -5.83 -1.17 -13.73
C TYR A 180 -4.55 -1.41 -12.93
N VAL A 181 -4.10 -2.65 -12.76
CA VAL A 181 -2.83 -2.97 -12.08
C VAL A 181 -1.73 -3.52 -13.00
N ASP A 182 -0.47 -3.23 -12.66
CA ASP A 182 0.69 -3.82 -13.31
C ASP A 182 1.12 -5.18 -12.69
N ASN A 183 2.19 -5.79 -13.22
CA ASN A 183 2.72 -7.07 -12.73
C ASN A 183 3.24 -7.02 -11.28
N SER A 184 3.41 -5.83 -10.73
CA SER A 184 3.88 -5.54 -9.37
C SER A 184 2.81 -4.89 -8.51
N VAL A 185 1.54 -5.08 -8.86
CA VAL A 185 0.34 -4.60 -8.14
C VAL A 185 0.26 -3.07 -7.97
N HIS A 186 0.94 -2.31 -8.83
CA HIS A 186 0.81 -0.85 -8.86
C HIS A 186 -0.29 -0.41 -9.83
N LEU A 187 -0.91 0.73 -9.51
CA LEU A 187 -1.91 1.38 -10.35
C LEU A 187 -1.28 1.80 -11.69
N THR A 188 -1.91 1.44 -12.79
CA THR A 188 -1.59 1.92 -14.13
C THR A 188 -2.15 3.32 -14.36
N SER A 189 -1.79 3.93 -15.49
CA SER A 189 -2.36 5.23 -15.88
C SER A 189 -3.87 5.18 -16.08
N ALA A 190 -4.44 4.03 -16.47
CA ALA A 190 -5.88 3.85 -16.58
C ALA A 190 -6.56 3.92 -15.20
N GLU A 191 -5.92 3.33 -14.18
CA GLU A 191 -6.42 3.36 -12.80
C GLU A 191 -6.28 4.74 -12.16
N ILE A 192 -5.15 5.41 -12.39
CA ILE A 192 -4.91 6.77 -11.86
C ILE A 192 -5.98 7.76 -12.35
N LYS A 193 -6.44 7.64 -13.61
CA LYS A 193 -7.52 8.49 -14.15
C LYS A 193 -8.82 8.36 -13.38
N LEU A 194 -9.20 7.15 -12.94
CA LEU A 194 -10.40 6.95 -12.12
C LEU A 194 -10.28 7.60 -10.74
N CYS A 195 -9.05 7.67 -10.22
CA CYS A 195 -8.76 8.28 -8.92
C CYS A 195 -8.67 9.81 -8.96
N GLU A 196 -8.59 10.44 -10.15
CA GLU A 196 -8.42 11.89 -10.31
C GLU A 196 -9.43 12.71 -9.49
N PRO A 197 -10.75 12.40 -9.48
CA PRO A 197 -11.70 13.17 -8.68
C PRO A 197 -11.41 13.14 -7.17
N VAL A 198 -10.93 12.01 -6.66
CA VAL A 198 -10.57 11.86 -5.24
C VAL A 198 -9.28 12.62 -4.95
N PHE A 199 -8.29 12.51 -5.83
CA PHE A 199 -7.02 13.25 -5.69
C PHE A 199 -7.22 14.75 -5.78
N GLU A 200 -8.01 15.25 -6.73
CA GLU A 200 -8.33 16.68 -6.84
C GLU A 200 -9.01 17.20 -5.57
N LYS A 201 -10.00 16.46 -5.04
CA LYS A 201 -10.65 16.81 -3.78
C LYS A 201 -9.63 16.88 -2.64
N THR A 202 -8.80 15.85 -2.50
CA THR A 202 -7.78 15.76 -1.44
C THR A 202 -6.76 16.90 -1.55
N VAL A 203 -6.31 17.23 -2.77
CA VAL A 203 -5.38 18.34 -3.02
C VAL A 203 -6.02 19.68 -2.70
N ARG A 204 -7.28 19.90 -3.09
CA ARG A 204 -8.01 21.13 -2.73
C ARG A 204 -8.11 21.29 -1.22
N GLU A 205 -8.42 20.22 -0.49
CA GLU A 205 -8.44 20.23 0.97
C GLU A 205 -7.06 20.58 1.56
N ILE A 206 -5.97 20.01 1.02
CA ILE A 206 -4.60 20.36 1.42
C ILE A 206 -4.33 21.85 1.22
N MET A 207 -4.67 22.38 0.03
CA MET A 207 -4.42 23.78 -0.31
C MET A 207 -5.25 24.75 0.53
N GLN A 208 -6.49 24.40 0.88
CA GLN A 208 -7.39 25.23 1.70
C GLN A 208 -7.10 25.12 3.20
N SER A 209 -6.53 24.00 3.66
CA SER A 209 -6.08 23.81 5.06
C SER A 209 -4.73 24.46 5.38
N SER A 210 -4.14 25.18 4.41
CA SER A 210 -2.80 25.77 4.50
C SER A 210 -2.71 27.05 5.30
#